data_AF-A0A7C0YMB8-F1
#
_entry.id   AF-A0A7C0YMB8-F1
#
_cell.length_a   1.000
_cell.length_b   1.000
_cell.length_c   1.000
_cell.angle_alpha   90.00
_cell.angle_beta   90.00
_cell.angle_gamma   90.00
#
_symmetry.space_group_name_H-M   'P 1'
#
loop_
_entity.id
_entity.type
_entity.pdbx_description
1 polymer ?
#
loop_
_entity_poly.entity_id
_entity_poly.type
_entity_poly.pdbx_seq_one_letter_code
_entity_poly.pdbx_strand_id
1 'polypeptide(L)'
;MIGFIGGGNMAEAIINGLLGASGDKVIVADKRKERLDYLKKRYRVKTTADNREVLSSSDVVILAVKPADIGDATAEIGDAVTDRHLVVSIAAGIKLEYLSGRLNTRRLFRVMPNAPAFAGEGMSVVSPGEGIKKKDLKTVVDIFRTVGEVLVLSEDKMDAVTALSGSGPAFFAYFVESMAEAGVRMGISASDALVLTLQTASGTIKMLKQGQTPAELKQMVTSPGGTTAEGLYRLEKNSLKAAVKEAVEAAARRAEELSGRQ
;
A
#
# COMPACT_ATOMS: atom_id res chain seq x y z
N MET A 1 16.77 13.91 7.95
CA MET A 1 16.33 13.88 6.53
C MET A 1 15.73 12.50 6.25
N ILE A 2 14.73 12.39 5.38
CA ILE A 2 14.19 11.09 4.95
C ILE A 2 14.81 10.74 3.60
N GLY A 3 15.39 9.55 3.52
CA GLY A 3 16.05 9.03 2.34
C GLY A 3 15.22 7.92 1.68
N PHE A 4 15.17 7.89 0.35
CA PHE A 4 14.56 6.81 -0.42
C PHE A 4 15.62 6.14 -1.28
N ILE A 5 15.74 4.82 -1.17
CA ILE A 5 16.51 3.98 -2.10
C ILE A 5 15.49 3.35 -3.03
N GLY A 6 15.44 3.80 -4.28
CA GLY A 6 14.38 3.56 -5.23
C GLY A 6 13.39 4.73 -5.27
N GLY A 7 13.19 5.29 -6.47
CA GLY A 7 12.31 6.43 -6.69
C GLY A 7 10.98 6.05 -7.35
N GLY A 8 10.52 4.79 -7.28
CA GLY A 8 9.32 4.31 -7.99
C GLY A 8 8.00 5.01 -7.61
N ASN A 9 6.87 4.53 -8.15
CA ASN A 9 5.56 5.15 -7.94
C ASN A 9 5.18 5.24 -6.46
N MET A 10 5.47 4.19 -5.67
CA MET A 10 5.18 4.20 -4.23
C MET A 10 6.05 5.18 -3.46
N ALA A 11 7.34 5.29 -3.80
CA ALA A 11 8.22 6.32 -3.23
C ALA A 11 7.67 7.72 -3.53
N GLU A 12 7.30 8.00 -4.79
CA GLU A 12 6.72 9.29 -5.18
C GLU A 12 5.45 9.64 -4.42
N ALA A 13 4.54 8.68 -4.22
CA ALA A 13 3.32 8.92 -3.46
C ALA A 13 3.63 9.34 -2.02
N ILE A 14 4.53 8.62 -1.35
CA ILE A 14 4.97 8.94 0.01
C ILE A 14 5.69 10.31 0.04
N ILE A 15 6.56 10.60 -0.93
CA ILE A 15 7.24 11.89 -1.05
C ILE A 15 6.23 13.03 -1.20
N ASN A 16 5.21 12.86 -2.06
CA ASN A 16 4.17 13.85 -2.25
C ASN A 16 3.39 14.11 -0.94
N GLY A 17 3.04 13.05 -0.20
CA GLY A 17 2.40 13.17 1.12
C GLY A 17 3.26 13.92 2.14
N LEU A 18 4.55 13.54 2.26
CA LEU A 18 5.50 14.18 3.17
C LEU A 18 5.68 15.67 2.88
N LEU A 19 5.85 16.04 1.61
CA LEU A 19 6.04 17.44 1.23
C LEU A 19 4.79 18.30 1.48
N GLY A 20 3.59 17.72 1.37
CA GLY A 20 2.34 18.40 1.69
C GLY A 20 2.11 18.61 3.19
N ALA A 21 2.60 17.70 4.04
CA ALA A 21 2.32 17.70 5.48
C ALA A 21 3.35 18.46 6.32
N SER A 22 4.65 18.32 6.02
CA SER A 22 5.73 18.74 6.93
C SER A 22 6.83 19.55 6.27
N GLY A 23 6.88 19.63 4.93
CA GLY A 23 7.97 20.29 4.22
C GLY A 23 9.33 19.63 4.45
N ASP A 24 9.32 18.32 4.75
CA ASP A 24 10.53 17.57 5.09
C ASP A 24 11.57 17.60 3.97
N LYS A 25 12.84 17.57 4.38
CA LYS A 25 13.94 17.39 3.44
C LYS A 25 14.01 15.93 3.03
N VAL A 26 13.90 15.69 1.72
CA VAL A 26 13.94 14.36 1.10
C VAL A 26 15.14 14.24 0.17
N ILE A 27 15.80 13.09 0.18
CA ILE A 27 16.77 12.66 -0.82
C ILE A 27 16.34 11.31 -1.43
N VAL A 28 16.48 11.17 -2.74
CA VAL A 28 16.09 9.95 -3.47
C VAL A 28 17.24 9.44 -4.32
N ALA A 29 17.54 8.14 -4.23
CA ALA A 29 18.37 7.41 -5.18
C ALA A 29 17.50 6.55 -6.11
N ASP A 30 17.87 6.50 -7.39
CA ASP A 30 17.26 5.63 -8.40
C ASP A 30 18.28 5.39 -9.53
N LYS A 31 18.31 4.17 -10.07
CA LYS A 31 19.19 3.81 -11.19
C LYS A 31 18.81 4.51 -12.50
N ARG A 32 17.58 5.01 -12.63
CA ARG A 32 17.08 5.68 -13.84
C ARG A 32 17.21 7.18 -13.73
N LYS A 33 18.05 7.77 -14.57
CA LYS A 33 18.28 9.22 -14.62
C LYS A 33 17.00 10.01 -14.89
N GLU A 34 16.16 9.55 -15.80
CA GLU A 34 14.90 10.21 -16.14
C GLU A 34 13.97 10.31 -14.93
N ARG A 35 14.04 9.30 -14.04
CA ARG A 35 13.25 9.29 -12.82
C ARG A 35 13.76 10.31 -11.81
N LEU A 36 15.08 10.41 -11.64
CA LEU A 36 15.71 11.43 -10.80
C LEU A 36 15.36 12.84 -11.29
N ASP A 37 15.51 13.10 -12.59
CA ASP A 37 15.23 14.41 -13.19
C ASP A 37 13.76 14.81 -12.99
N TYR A 38 12.83 13.86 -13.18
CA TYR A 38 11.42 14.07 -12.90
C TYR A 38 11.16 14.43 -11.44
N LEU A 39 11.68 13.64 -10.49
CA LEU A 39 11.44 13.86 -9.06
C LEU A 39 12.03 15.21 -8.59
N LYS A 40 13.24 15.54 -9.05
CA LYS A 40 13.89 16.82 -8.79
C LYS A 40 13.08 17.99 -9.33
N LYS A 41 12.60 17.91 -10.58
CA LYS A 41 11.82 18.99 -11.19
C LYS A 41 10.44 19.17 -10.56
N ARG A 42 9.72 18.07 -10.34
CA ARG A 42 8.32 18.07 -9.87
C ARG A 42 8.18 18.33 -8.37
N TYR A 43 9.11 17.81 -7.57
CA TYR A 43 9.03 17.84 -6.11
C TYR A 43 10.14 18.65 -5.44
N ARG A 44 11.15 19.11 -6.20
CA ARG A 44 12.29 19.90 -5.69
C ARG A 44 13.08 19.19 -4.59
N VAL A 45 13.07 17.86 -4.60
CA VAL A 45 13.84 17.01 -3.68
C VAL A 45 15.29 16.85 -4.14
N LYS A 46 16.18 16.47 -3.23
CA LYS A 46 17.54 16.05 -3.62
C LYS A 46 17.47 14.69 -4.31
N THR A 47 18.29 14.49 -5.32
CA THR A 47 18.34 13.26 -6.10
C THR A 47 19.78 12.87 -6.37
N THR A 48 20.08 11.58 -6.28
CA THR A 48 21.42 11.03 -6.51
C THR A 48 21.31 9.68 -7.23
N ALA A 49 22.41 9.22 -7.82
CA ALA A 49 22.51 7.85 -8.32
C ALA A 49 23.15 6.90 -7.28
N ASP A 50 23.61 7.42 -6.14
CA ASP A 50 24.35 6.67 -5.12
C ASP A 50 23.50 6.42 -3.86
N ASN A 51 23.24 5.15 -3.57
CA ASN A 51 22.52 4.73 -2.37
C ASN A 51 23.26 5.08 -1.07
N ARG A 52 24.59 5.17 -1.07
CA ARG A 52 25.39 5.54 0.10
C ARG A 52 25.26 7.03 0.44
N GLU A 53 25.07 7.88 -0.56
CA GLU A 53 24.77 9.30 -0.33
C GLU A 53 23.42 9.48 0.36
N VAL A 54 22.40 8.69 -0.03
CA VAL A 54 21.10 8.65 0.66
C VAL A 54 21.28 8.23 2.11
N LEU A 55 21.99 7.13 2.36
CA LEU A 55 22.21 6.60 3.70
C LEU A 55 22.90 7.63 4.62
N SER A 56 24.05 8.17 4.18
CA SER A 56 24.85 9.11 4.98
C SER A 56 24.10 10.40 5.32
N SER A 57 23.22 10.86 4.42
CA SER A 57 22.46 12.09 4.61
C SER A 57 21.18 11.91 5.44
N SER A 58 20.76 10.67 5.73
CA SER A 58 19.42 10.36 6.25
C SER A 58 19.43 9.72 7.62
N ASP A 59 18.38 9.97 8.40
CA ASP A 59 18.13 9.31 9.69
C ASP A 59 17.10 8.20 9.53
N VAL A 60 16.17 8.37 8.58
CA VAL A 60 15.21 7.36 8.14
C VAL A 60 15.50 7.02 6.69
N VAL A 61 15.68 5.73 6.37
CA VAL A 61 15.96 5.24 5.02
C VAL A 61 14.85 4.29 4.61
N ILE A 62 14.15 4.62 3.53
CA ILE A 62 13.06 3.82 2.97
C ILE A 62 13.60 3.04 1.76
N LEU A 63 13.65 1.71 1.88
CA LEU A 63 13.95 0.79 0.78
C LEU A 63 12.68 0.63 -0.07
N ALA A 64 12.65 1.35 -1.19
CA ALA A 64 11.54 1.47 -2.13
C ALA A 64 11.87 0.95 -3.54
N VAL A 65 12.82 0.00 -3.62
CA VAL A 65 13.11 -0.77 -4.83
C VAL A 65 12.18 -1.98 -4.96
N LYS A 66 12.18 -2.63 -6.12
CA LYS A 66 11.40 -3.86 -6.32
C LYS A 66 12.00 -4.98 -5.44
N PRO A 67 11.20 -6.00 -5.05
CA PRO A 67 11.71 -7.11 -4.25
C PRO A 67 12.97 -7.78 -4.84
N ALA A 68 13.02 -7.92 -6.17
CA ALA A 68 14.17 -8.49 -6.87
C ALA A 68 15.46 -7.65 -6.75
N ASP A 69 15.35 -6.35 -6.51
CA ASP A 69 16.48 -5.42 -6.42
C ASP A 69 16.94 -5.21 -4.94
N ILE A 70 16.25 -5.79 -3.94
CA ILE A 70 16.56 -5.57 -2.51
C ILE A 70 17.90 -6.18 -2.11
N GLY A 71 18.25 -7.34 -2.68
CA GLY A 71 19.55 -7.98 -2.43
C GLY A 71 20.71 -7.05 -2.78
N ASP A 72 20.69 -6.49 -4.00
CA ASP A 72 21.71 -5.56 -4.48
C ASP A 72 21.74 -4.27 -3.65
N ALA A 73 20.57 -3.66 -3.40
CA ALA A 73 20.46 -2.43 -2.63
C ALA A 73 21.00 -2.58 -1.19
N THR A 74 20.73 -3.73 -0.55
CA THR A 74 21.24 -4.00 0.81
C THR A 74 22.71 -4.37 0.83
N ALA A 75 23.23 -5.03 -0.22
CA ALA A 75 24.66 -5.31 -0.37
C ALA A 75 25.49 -4.02 -0.53
N GLU A 76 24.96 -3.02 -1.25
CA GLU A 76 25.65 -1.74 -1.46
C GLU A 76 25.83 -0.92 -0.16
N ILE A 77 24.86 -0.99 0.75
CA ILE A 77 24.80 -0.11 1.93
C ILE A 77 25.08 -0.83 3.26
N GLY A 78 25.03 -2.16 3.30
CA GLY A 78 24.91 -2.95 4.54
C GLY A 78 26.06 -2.75 5.54
N ASP A 79 27.28 -2.57 5.04
CA ASP A 79 28.49 -2.25 5.83
C ASP A 79 28.45 -0.87 6.49
N ALA A 80 27.73 0.08 5.89
CA ALA A 80 27.62 1.45 6.36
C ALA A 80 26.37 1.69 7.21
N VAL A 81 25.38 0.79 7.19
CA VAL A 81 24.21 0.87 8.06
C VAL A 81 24.65 0.66 9.51
N THR A 82 24.05 1.43 10.41
CA THR A 82 24.34 1.42 11.87
C THR A 82 23.05 1.72 12.61
N ASP A 83 23.03 1.54 13.94
CA ASP A 83 21.87 1.84 14.79
C ASP A 83 21.45 3.32 14.83
N ARG A 84 22.20 4.22 14.20
CA ARG A 84 21.72 5.57 13.88
C ARG A 84 20.50 5.52 12.95
N HIS A 85 20.56 4.65 11.94
CA HIS A 85 19.61 4.62 10.84
C HIS A 85 18.36 3.83 11.21
N LEU A 86 17.21 4.42 10.93
CA LEU A 86 15.91 3.75 10.98
C LEU A 86 15.57 3.28 9.56
N VAL A 87 15.64 1.98 9.31
CA VAL A 87 15.42 1.42 7.97
C VAL A 87 13.98 0.92 7.85
N VAL A 88 13.30 1.32 6.79
CA VAL A 88 11.93 0.92 6.48
C VAL A 88 11.92 0.26 5.11
N SER A 89 11.50 -1.00 5.01
CA SER A 89 11.30 -1.66 3.72
C SER A 89 9.84 -1.61 3.32
N ILE A 90 9.56 -1.16 2.10
CA ILE A 90 8.24 -1.27 1.46
C ILE A 90 8.19 -2.34 0.37
N ALA A 91 9.23 -3.18 0.28
CA ALA A 91 9.30 -4.22 -0.73
C ALA A 91 8.43 -5.43 -0.34
N ALA A 92 7.53 -5.80 -1.24
CA ALA A 92 6.62 -6.93 -1.05
C ALA A 92 7.40 -8.24 -0.86
N GLY A 93 6.95 -9.05 0.10
CA GLY A 93 7.50 -10.38 0.36
C GLY A 93 8.86 -10.43 1.07
N ILE A 94 9.55 -9.30 1.28
CA ILE A 94 10.83 -9.29 2.03
C ILE A 94 10.55 -9.33 3.52
N LYS A 95 11.01 -10.39 4.21
CA LYS A 95 10.88 -10.52 5.66
C LYS A 95 11.90 -9.68 6.42
N LEU A 96 11.57 -9.29 7.66
CA LEU A 96 12.50 -8.59 8.55
C LEU A 96 13.78 -9.40 8.80
N GLU A 97 13.67 -10.72 8.90
CA GLU A 97 14.81 -11.64 9.05
C GLU A 97 15.80 -11.53 7.87
N TYR A 98 15.29 -11.45 6.64
CA TYR A 98 16.13 -11.30 5.45
C TYR A 98 16.93 -9.98 5.50
N LEU A 99 16.31 -8.91 5.98
CA LEU A 99 16.92 -7.58 6.11
C LEU A 99 17.92 -7.53 7.26
N SER A 100 17.58 -8.09 8.41
CA SER A 100 18.47 -8.10 9.59
C SER A 100 19.71 -8.96 9.39
N GLY A 101 19.65 -9.98 8.53
CA GLY A 101 20.82 -10.75 8.10
C GLY A 101 21.78 -10.00 7.16
N ARG A 102 21.35 -8.86 6.58
CA ARG A 102 22.15 -8.09 5.59
C ARG A 102 22.53 -6.69 6.06
N LEU A 103 21.78 -6.13 7.00
CA LEU A 103 21.96 -4.78 7.49
C LEU A 103 22.43 -4.83 8.94
N ASN A 104 23.48 -4.08 9.26
CA ASN A 104 24.04 -3.98 10.61
C ASN A 104 23.18 -3.08 11.54
N THR A 105 21.87 -3.32 11.59
CA THR A 105 20.95 -2.69 12.55
C THR A 105 19.73 -3.55 12.84
N ARG A 106 19.19 -3.39 14.05
CA ARG A 106 17.90 -3.99 14.47
C ARG A 106 16.74 -3.00 14.35
N ARG A 107 16.99 -1.74 13.97
CA ARG A 107 15.97 -0.69 13.82
C ARG A 107 15.30 -0.77 12.44
N LEU A 108 14.60 -1.88 12.24
CA LEU A 108 13.97 -2.25 10.97
C LEU A 108 12.44 -2.20 11.07
N PHE A 109 11.80 -1.73 10.01
CA PHE A 109 10.37 -1.86 9.78
C PHE A 109 10.11 -2.53 8.44
N ARG A 110 9.12 -3.42 8.40
CA ARG A 110 8.48 -3.85 7.16
C ARG A 110 7.15 -3.11 7.07
N VAL A 111 6.89 -2.47 5.93
CA VAL A 111 5.64 -1.74 5.71
C VAL A 111 5.03 -2.19 4.39
N MET A 112 3.74 -2.47 4.40
CA MET A 112 2.99 -2.84 3.19
C MET A 112 1.99 -1.74 2.87
N PRO A 113 2.37 -0.72 2.06
CA PRO A 113 1.42 0.24 1.49
C PRO A 113 0.68 -0.38 0.30
N ASN A 114 -0.36 0.30 -0.19
CA ASN A 114 -1.10 -0.10 -1.39
C ASN A 114 -1.34 1.07 -2.36
N ALA A 115 -1.76 0.75 -3.58
CA ALA A 115 -1.90 1.71 -4.68
C ALA A 115 -2.79 2.94 -4.39
N PRO A 116 -3.90 2.84 -3.62
CA PRO A 116 -4.69 4.01 -3.21
C PRO A 116 -3.90 5.13 -2.52
N ALA A 117 -2.69 4.86 -2.01
CA ALA A 117 -1.77 5.88 -1.51
C ALA A 117 -1.44 6.97 -2.56
N PHE A 118 -1.53 6.65 -3.86
CA PHE A 118 -1.31 7.60 -4.94
C PHE A 118 -2.35 8.74 -4.95
N ALA A 119 -3.52 8.48 -4.36
CA ALA A 119 -4.61 9.43 -4.19
C ALA A 119 -4.75 9.92 -2.74
N GLY A 120 -3.81 9.58 -1.84
CA GLY A 120 -3.88 9.94 -0.42
C GLY A 120 -4.87 9.12 0.42
N GLU A 121 -5.51 8.11 -0.18
CA GLU A 121 -6.49 7.22 0.47
C GLU A 121 -5.91 5.80 0.63
N GLY A 122 -4.60 5.73 0.86
CA GLY A 122 -3.85 4.50 1.04
C GLY A 122 -4.23 3.74 2.31
N MET A 123 -3.80 2.49 2.33
CA MET A 123 -3.75 1.66 3.53
C MET A 123 -2.33 1.11 3.65
N SER A 124 -1.67 1.40 4.77
CA SER A 124 -0.35 0.87 5.09
C SER A 124 -0.43 0.01 6.36
N VAL A 125 0.21 -1.15 6.34
CA VAL A 125 0.44 -1.92 7.57
C VAL A 125 1.91 -1.89 7.93
N VAL A 126 2.20 -1.50 9.17
CA VAL A 126 3.54 -1.38 9.72
C VAL A 126 3.80 -2.55 10.66
N SER A 127 4.89 -3.28 10.41
CA SER A 127 5.39 -4.33 11.29
C SER A 127 6.78 -3.95 11.84
N PRO A 128 6.90 -3.67 13.15
CA PRO A 128 8.18 -3.35 13.77
C PRO A 128 9.06 -4.58 13.94
N GLY A 129 10.37 -4.42 13.72
CA GLY A 129 11.38 -5.37 14.18
C GLY A 129 11.67 -5.26 15.68
N GLU A 130 12.56 -6.12 16.17
CA GLU A 130 12.84 -6.25 17.61
C GLU A 130 13.52 -5.02 18.23
N GLY A 131 14.34 -4.29 17.45
CA GLY A 131 15.13 -3.16 17.94
C GLY A 131 14.38 -1.82 18.00
N ILE A 132 13.06 -1.81 17.85
CA ILE A 132 12.26 -0.61 17.66
C ILE A 132 11.94 0.10 18.98
N LYS A 133 12.23 1.40 19.03
CA LYS A 133 11.82 2.28 20.14
C LYS A 133 10.42 2.87 19.87
N LYS A 134 9.70 3.28 20.92
CA LYS A 134 8.38 3.94 20.78
C LYS A 134 8.39 5.15 19.84
N LYS A 135 9.45 5.95 19.86
CA LYS A 135 9.64 7.11 18.96
C LYS A 135 9.79 6.69 17.49
N ASP A 136 10.42 5.56 17.23
CA ASP A 136 10.64 5.04 15.89
C ASP A 136 9.31 4.63 15.27
N LEU A 137 8.47 3.91 16.03
CA LEU A 137 7.12 3.55 15.61
C LEU A 137 6.28 4.78 15.27
N LYS A 138 6.27 5.80 16.14
CA LYS A 138 5.56 7.05 15.86
C LYS A 138 6.05 7.69 14.56
N THR A 139 7.37 7.76 14.36
CA THR A 139 7.98 8.36 13.17
C THR A 139 7.51 7.64 11.90
N VAL A 140 7.56 6.30 11.87
CA VAL A 140 7.13 5.52 10.71
C VAL A 140 5.63 5.66 10.49
N VAL A 141 4.81 5.55 11.53
CA VAL A 141 3.35 5.73 11.41
C VAL A 141 3.01 7.11 10.85
N ASP A 142 3.66 8.18 11.33
CA ASP A 142 3.42 9.55 10.85
C ASP A 142 3.78 9.70 9.37
N ILE A 143 4.88 9.08 8.91
CA ILE A 143 5.27 9.08 7.49
C ILE A 143 4.16 8.49 6.62
N PHE A 144 3.67 7.28 6.95
CA PHE A 144 2.67 6.60 6.12
C PHE A 144 1.26 7.19 6.29
N ARG A 145 0.97 7.86 7.40
CA ARG A 145 -0.28 8.61 7.58
C ARG A 145 -0.45 9.77 6.61
N THR A 146 0.65 10.28 6.04
CA THR A 146 0.58 11.34 5.02
C THR A 146 -0.08 10.89 3.71
N VAL A 147 -0.22 9.57 3.50
CA VAL A 147 -0.80 8.99 2.28
C VAL A 147 -1.96 8.05 2.54
N GLY A 148 -2.50 8.01 3.76
CA GLY A 148 -3.70 7.23 4.09
C GLY A 148 -3.71 6.66 5.51
N GLU A 149 -4.49 5.61 5.71
CA GLU A 149 -4.63 4.95 7.01
C GLU A 149 -3.47 4.01 7.31
N VAL A 150 -3.16 3.86 8.60
CA VAL A 150 -2.06 3.01 9.07
C VAL A 150 -2.51 2.10 10.19
N LEU A 151 -2.27 0.79 10.03
CA LEU A 151 -2.37 -0.20 11.10
C LEU A 151 -0.98 -0.69 11.49
N VAL A 152 -0.84 -1.11 12.76
CA VAL A 152 0.36 -1.77 13.27
C VAL A 152 0.01 -3.20 13.59
N LEU A 153 0.63 -4.15 12.89
CA LEU A 153 0.39 -5.59 13.05
C LEU A 153 1.71 -6.36 13.12
N SER A 154 1.68 -7.55 13.70
CA SER A 154 2.81 -8.46 13.70
C SER A 154 3.12 -8.97 12.28
N GLU A 155 4.39 -9.29 12.02
CA GLU A 155 4.86 -9.63 10.68
C GLU A 155 4.19 -10.90 10.11
N ASP A 156 3.80 -11.85 10.97
CA ASP A 156 3.10 -13.09 10.57
C ASP A 156 1.74 -12.82 9.91
N LYS A 157 1.20 -11.60 10.01
CA LYS A 157 -0.05 -11.20 9.33
C LYS A 157 0.18 -10.60 7.95
N MET A 158 1.42 -10.34 7.53
CA MET A 158 1.71 -9.53 6.35
C MET A 158 1.28 -10.17 5.02
N ASP A 159 1.19 -11.50 4.95
CA ASP A 159 0.70 -12.18 3.74
C ASP A 159 -0.83 -12.03 3.61
N ALA A 160 -1.57 -12.14 4.72
CA ALA A 160 -3.00 -11.84 4.76
C ALA A 160 -3.28 -10.36 4.47
N VAL A 161 -2.45 -9.45 4.99
CA VAL A 161 -2.51 -8.03 4.66
C VAL A 161 -2.31 -7.80 3.17
N THR A 162 -1.30 -8.44 2.58
CA THR A 162 -1.03 -8.34 1.14
C THR A 162 -2.25 -8.76 0.33
N ALA A 163 -2.90 -9.86 0.72
CA ALA A 163 -4.12 -10.33 0.05
C ALA A 163 -5.31 -9.37 0.17
N LEU A 164 -5.50 -8.76 1.35
CA LEU A 164 -6.63 -7.87 1.62
C LEU A 164 -6.43 -6.46 1.08
N SER A 165 -5.37 -5.77 1.49
CA SER A 165 -5.15 -4.35 1.16
C SER A 165 -4.20 -4.16 -0.02
N GLY A 166 -3.24 -5.06 -0.24
CA GLY A 166 -2.31 -4.99 -1.37
C GLY A 166 -2.99 -5.33 -2.69
N SER A 167 -3.63 -6.50 -2.76
CA SER A 167 -4.37 -6.99 -3.94
C SER A 167 -5.80 -6.45 -4.03
N GLY A 168 -6.39 -6.07 -2.89
CA GLY A 168 -7.78 -5.56 -2.79
C GLY A 168 -8.17 -4.49 -3.81
N PRO A 169 -7.35 -3.46 -4.09
CA PRO A 169 -7.68 -2.44 -5.09
C PRO A 169 -8.02 -3.02 -6.46
N ALA A 170 -7.35 -4.09 -6.89
CA ALA A 170 -7.65 -4.77 -8.15
C ALA A 170 -9.01 -5.50 -8.08
N PHE A 171 -9.31 -6.15 -6.95
CA PHE A 171 -10.60 -6.82 -6.75
C PHE A 171 -11.77 -5.82 -6.75
N PHE A 172 -11.60 -4.66 -6.11
CA PHE A 172 -12.58 -3.59 -6.15
C PHE A 172 -12.74 -2.99 -7.55
N ALA A 173 -11.64 -2.78 -8.28
CA ALA A 173 -11.69 -2.30 -9.66
C ALA A 173 -12.45 -3.28 -10.57
N TYR A 174 -12.20 -4.58 -10.43
CA TYR A 174 -12.93 -5.62 -11.18
C TYR A 174 -14.43 -5.63 -10.88
N PHE A 175 -14.81 -5.40 -9.62
CA PHE A 175 -16.23 -5.30 -9.23
C PHE A 175 -16.89 -4.04 -9.82
N VAL A 176 -16.20 -2.90 -9.78
CA VAL A 176 -16.67 -1.63 -10.39
C VAL A 176 -16.83 -1.77 -11.90
N GLU A 177 -15.86 -2.39 -12.58
CA GLU A 177 -15.92 -2.69 -14.01
C GLU A 177 -17.14 -3.56 -14.33
N SER A 178 -17.33 -4.66 -13.59
CA SER A 178 -18.46 -5.58 -13.77
C SER A 178 -19.82 -4.89 -13.60
N MET A 179 -19.94 -3.98 -12.64
CA MET A 179 -21.18 -3.21 -12.42
C MET A 179 -21.43 -2.21 -13.56
N ALA A 180 -20.40 -1.49 -14.02
CA ALA A 180 -20.53 -0.55 -15.12
C ALA A 180 -20.92 -1.26 -16.42
N GLU A 181 -20.29 -2.39 -16.74
CA GLU A 181 -20.64 -3.22 -17.89
C GLU A 181 -22.09 -3.71 -17.85
N ALA A 182 -22.59 -4.11 -16.68
CA ALA A 182 -23.99 -4.50 -16.52
C ALA A 182 -24.94 -3.33 -16.82
N GLY A 183 -24.61 -2.11 -16.37
CA GLY A 183 -25.39 -0.90 -16.70
C GLY A 183 -25.40 -0.59 -18.19
N VAL A 184 -24.27 -0.79 -18.89
CA VAL A 184 -24.19 -0.63 -20.35
C VAL A 184 -25.12 -1.61 -21.07
N ARG A 185 -25.18 -2.87 -20.62
CA ARG A 185 -26.11 -3.87 -21.18
C ARG A 185 -27.59 -3.50 -20.98
N MET A 186 -27.90 -2.63 -20.03
CA MET A 186 -29.25 -2.09 -19.79
C MET A 186 -29.54 -0.80 -20.58
N GLY A 187 -28.61 -0.37 -21.45
CA GLY A 187 -28.79 0.79 -22.33
C GLY A 187 -28.24 2.11 -21.77
N ILE A 188 -27.50 2.08 -20.65
CA ILE A 188 -26.81 3.26 -20.11
C ILE A 188 -25.53 3.50 -20.92
N SER A 189 -25.14 4.76 -21.14
CA SER A 189 -23.85 5.06 -21.76
C SER A 189 -22.69 4.56 -20.88
N ALA A 190 -21.55 4.20 -21.49
CA ALA A 190 -20.39 3.72 -20.72
C ALA A 190 -19.88 4.76 -19.70
N SER A 191 -19.92 6.05 -20.07
CA SER A 191 -19.54 7.14 -19.17
C SER A 191 -20.49 7.27 -17.99
N ASP A 192 -21.81 7.25 -18.23
CA ASP A 192 -22.80 7.41 -17.16
C ASP A 192 -22.80 6.18 -16.23
N ALA A 193 -22.67 4.97 -16.78
CA ALA A 193 -22.60 3.74 -16.00
C ALA A 193 -21.39 3.74 -15.04
N LEU A 194 -20.24 4.23 -15.52
CA LEU A 194 -19.05 4.38 -14.69
C LEU A 194 -19.25 5.43 -13.59
N VAL A 195 -19.80 6.61 -13.92
CA VAL A 195 -20.09 7.67 -12.94
C VAL A 195 -21.04 7.18 -11.85
N LEU A 196 -22.14 6.54 -12.23
CA LEU A 196 -23.12 5.96 -11.30
C LEU A 196 -22.49 4.94 -10.37
N THR A 197 -21.66 4.05 -10.91
CA THR A 197 -21.01 2.98 -10.15
C THR A 197 -19.99 3.55 -9.16
N LEU A 198 -19.11 4.44 -9.61
CA LEU A 198 -18.08 5.06 -8.76
C LEU A 198 -18.70 5.85 -7.61
N GLN A 199 -19.73 6.66 -7.90
CA GLN A 199 -20.40 7.45 -6.87
C GLN A 199 -21.16 6.58 -5.86
N THR A 200 -21.83 5.52 -6.33
CA THR A 200 -22.52 4.55 -5.45
C THR A 200 -21.54 3.83 -4.54
N ALA A 201 -20.39 3.39 -5.08
CA ALA A 201 -19.35 2.75 -4.29
C ALA A 201 -18.77 3.72 -3.24
N SER A 202 -18.39 4.93 -3.65
CA SER A 202 -17.83 5.95 -2.75
C SER A 202 -18.78 6.31 -1.61
N GLY A 203 -20.05 6.59 -1.92
CA GLY A 203 -21.08 6.89 -0.91
C GLY A 203 -21.28 5.73 0.08
N THR A 204 -21.33 4.49 -0.42
CA THR A 204 -21.47 3.28 0.41
C THR A 204 -20.28 3.13 1.37
N ILE A 205 -19.04 3.26 0.88
CA ILE A 205 -17.85 3.18 1.72
C ILE A 205 -17.81 4.31 2.75
N LYS A 206 -18.24 5.52 2.38
CA LYS A 206 -18.31 6.65 3.31
C LYS A 206 -19.28 6.38 4.46
N MET A 207 -20.44 5.78 4.19
CA MET A 207 -21.37 5.36 5.24
C MET A 207 -20.72 4.30 6.14
N LEU A 208 -20.10 3.26 5.57
CA LEU A 208 -19.39 2.26 6.39
C LEU A 208 -18.31 2.89 7.29
N LYS A 209 -17.55 3.88 6.79
CA LYS A 209 -16.57 4.64 7.59
C LYS A 209 -17.22 5.51 8.68
N GLN A 210 -18.49 5.89 8.55
CA GLN A 210 -19.26 6.66 9.54
C GLN A 210 -19.91 5.78 10.61
N GLY A 211 -19.71 4.46 10.55
CA GLY A 211 -20.10 3.53 11.62
C GLY A 211 -21.28 2.63 11.29
N GLN A 212 -21.92 2.74 10.11
CA GLN A 212 -22.89 1.73 9.70
C GLN A 212 -22.18 0.39 9.42
N THR A 213 -22.79 -0.70 9.88
CA THR A 213 -22.34 -2.05 9.52
C THR A 213 -22.84 -2.45 8.12
N PRO A 214 -22.16 -3.40 7.44
CA PRO A 214 -22.66 -3.94 6.18
C PRO A 214 -24.05 -4.57 6.27
N ALA A 215 -24.44 -5.09 7.44
CA ALA A 215 -25.77 -5.65 7.65
C ALA A 215 -26.84 -4.55 7.69
N GLU A 216 -26.59 -3.48 8.46
CA GLU A 216 -27.50 -2.32 8.58
C GLU A 216 -27.68 -1.61 7.25
N LEU A 217 -26.58 -1.38 6.49
CA LEU A 217 -26.69 -0.76 5.17
C LEU A 217 -27.56 -1.58 4.22
N LYS A 218 -27.32 -2.89 4.14
CA LYS A 218 -28.16 -3.77 3.30
C LYS A 218 -29.62 -3.72 3.72
N GLN A 219 -29.92 -3.75 5.02
CA GLN A 219 -31.28 -3.65 5.51
C GLN A 219 -31.94 -2.31 5.15
N MET A 220 -31.21 -1.21 5.27
CA MET A 220 -31.69 0.14 4.97
C MET A 220 -32.12 0.31 3.50
N VAL A 221 -31.42 -0.34 2.56
CA VAL A 221 -31.69 -0.19 1.11
C VAL A 221 -32.47 -1.37 0.50
N THR A 222 -32.94 -2.31 1.32
CA THR A 222 -33.67 -3.49 0.86
C THR A 222 -35.12 -3.45 1.31
N SER A 223 -36.04 -3.17 0.38
CA SER A 223 -37.48 -3.35 0.59
C SER A 223 -37.91 -4.79 0.25
N PRO A 224 -38.89 -5.38 0.98
CA PRO A 224 -39.46 -6.69 0.63
C PRO A 224 -39.96 -6.72 -0.82
N GLY A 225 -39.52 -7.71 -1.61
CA GLY A 225 -39.87 -7.86 -3.03
C GLY A 225 -39.29 -6.78 -3.96
N GLY A 226 -38.43 -5.89 -3.46
CA GLY A 226 -37.81 -4.82 -4.25
C GLY A 226 -36.65 -5.28 -5.12
N THR A 227 -36.15 -4.37 -5.96
CA THR A 227 -35.02 -4.60 -6.88
C THR A 227 -33.74 -5.03 -6.15
N THR A 228 -33.45 -4.41 -5.00
CA THR A 228 -32.28 -4.76 -4.16
C THR A 228 -32.39 -6.19 -3.61
N ALA A 229 -33.58 -6.62 -3.19
CA ALA A 229 -33.79 -7.96 -2.65
C ALA A 229 -33.52 -9.03 -3.71
N GLU A 230 -34.04 -8.84 -4.93
CA GLU A 230 -33.77 -9.75 -6.05
C GLU A 230 -32.29 -9.73 -6.44
N GLY A 231 -31.65 -8.56 -6.48
CA GLY A 231 -30.21 -8.43 -6.74
C GLY A 231 -29.37 -9.21 -5.73
N LEU A 232 -29.60 -9.00 -4.43
CA LEU A 232 -28.90 -9.73 -3.36
C LEU A 232 -29.13 -11.24 -3.44
N TYR A 233 -30.36 -11.68 -3.75
CA TYR A 233 -30.66 -13.10 -3.96
C TYR A 233 -29.83 -13.69 -5.10
N ARG A 234 -29.66 -12.96 -6.22
CA ARG A 234 -28.80 -13.42 -7.33
C ARG A 234 -27.33 -13.46 -6.97
N LEU A 235 -26.83 -12.48 -6.20
CA LEU A 235 -25.43 -12.51 -5.74
C LEU A 235 -25.16 -13.72 -4.84
N GLU A 236 -26.10 -14.06 -3.95
CA GLU A 236 -25.99 -15.24 -3.10
C GLU A 236 -26.09 -16.54 -3.91
N LYS A 237 -27.06 -16.63 -4.83
CA LYS A 237 -27.25 -17.79 -5.71
C LYS A 237 -26.02 -18.09 -6.58
N ASN A 238 -25.29 -17.06 -6.98
CA ASN A 238 -24.04 -17.20 -7.74
C ASN A 238 -22.79 -17.29 -6.84
N SER A 239 -22.97 -17.51 -5.54
CA SER A 239 -21.88 -17.76 -4.59
C SER A 239 -20.83 -16.66 -4.54
N LEU A 240 -21.22 -15.38 -4.71
CA LEU A 240 -20.27 -14.26 -4.74
C LEU A 240 -19.34 -14.24 -3.51
N LYS A 241 -19.88 -14.50 -2.32
CA LYS A 241 -19.06 -14.54 -1.08
C LYS A 241 -17.99 -15.63 -1.13
N ALA A 242 -18.29 -16.78 -1.70
CA ALA A 242 -17.32 -17.87 -1.84
C ALA A 242 -16.21 -17.47 -2.82
N ALA A 243 -16.56 -16.88 -3.96
CA ALA A 243 -15.59 -16.40 -4.94
C ALA A 243 -14.66 -15.31 -4.35
N VAL A 244 -15.20 -14.36 -3.59
CA VAL A 244 -14.40 -13.33 -2.90
C VAL A 244 -13.46 -13.97 -1.88
N LYS A 245 -13.95 -14.92 -1.07
CA LYS A 245 -13.14 -15.63 -0.09
C LYS A 245 -11.99 -16.39 -0.77
N GLU A 246 -12.29 -17.13 -1.83
CA GLU A 246 -11.30 -17.89 -2.58
C GLU A 246 -10.23 -16.98 -3.21
N ALA A 247 -10.62 -15.85 -3.80
CA ALA A 247 -9.69 -14.88 -4.38
C ALA A 247 -8.71 -14.32 -3.33
N VAL A 248 -9.21 -13.94 -2.15
CA VAL A 248 -8.37 -13.43 -1.06
C VAL A 248 -7.46 -14.53 -0.53
N GLU A 249 -7.96 -15.72 -0.27
CA GLU A 249 -7.16 -16.84 0.24
C GLU A 249 -6.09 -17.30 -0.77
N ALA A 250 -6.42 -17.30 -2.07
CA ALA A 250 -5.46 -17.60 -3.13
C ALA A 250 -4.35 -16.54 -3.22
N ALA A 251 -4.71 -15.25 -3.09
CA ALA A 251 -3.73 -14.17 -3.04
C ALA A 251 -2.81 -14.28 -1.80
N ALA A 252 -3.35 -14.70 -0.65
CA ALA A 252 -2.57 -14.91 0.57
C ALA A 252 -1.57 -16.06 0.41
N ARG A 253 -2.03 -17.22 -0.09
CA ARG A 253 -1.14 -18.36 -0.40
C ARG A 253 -0.04 -17.97 -1.38
N ARG A 254 -0.38 -17.18 -2.40
CA ARG A 254 0.62 -16.70 -3.37
C ARG A 254 1.62 -15.74 -2.75
N ALA A 255 1.20 -14.87 -1.83
CA ALA A 255 2.10 -13.98 -1.09
C ALA A 255 3.10 -14.79 -0.24
N GLU A 256 2.61 -15.82 0.46
CA GLU A 256 3.42 -16.74 1.25
C GLU A 256 4.48 -17.43 0.37
N GLU A 257 4.08 -18.01 -0.77
CA GLU A 257 4.99 -18.65 -1.74
C GLU A 257 6.09 -17.69 -2.25
N LEU A 258 5.76 -16.42 -2.47
CA LEU A 258 6.72 -15.42 -2.94
C LEU A 258 7.69 -14.98 -1.84
N SER A 259 7.25 -14.99 -0.58
CA SER A 259 8.09 -14.68 0.57
C SER A 259 9.04 -15.82 0.93
N GLY A 260 8.63 -17.07 0.73
CA GLY A 260 9.43 -18.27 1.04
C GLY A 260 10.53 -18.58 0.02
N ARG A 261 10.59 -17.86 -1.12
CA ARG A 261 11.62 -18.01 -2.17
C ARG A 261 12.86 -17.14 -1.93
N GLN A 262 12.97 -16.48 -0.78
CA GLN A 262 13.99 -15.47 -0.48
C GLN A 262 14.91 -15.87 0.65
#